data_AF-A0AAV0Y765-F1
#
_entry.id   AF-A0AAV0Y765-F1
#
_cell.length_a   1.000
_cell.length_b   1.000
_cell.length_c   1.000
_cell.angle_alpha   90.00
_cell.angle_beta   90.00
_cell.angle_gamma   90.00
#
_symmetry.space_group_name_H-M   'P 1'
#
loop_
_entity.id
_entity.type
_entity.pdbx_description
1 polymer ?
#
loop_
_entity_poly.entity_id
_entity_poly.type
_entity_poly.pdbx_seq_one_letter_code
_entity_poly.pdbx_strand_id
1 'polypeptide(L)'
;MKLEILGLCETRWPNSGDFWSGNYRMIHFQGKNGQCGVGVVLHKTWGVKVTNYIIYSERIIMIQLEAEPNDLFIIQVYMPTSRADDEEIEEVYAGIEEQPKLTKGKDNVIIMGDWNAVVGEGIDGREVRKYGLGQKNVRGDRLIEFSRENSYVITNTLFKEYKRRRYTWKMPGDTGRYQIDYILVKNRFKNQVKSCKTYP
;
A
#
# COMPACT_ATOMS: atom_id res chain seq x y z
N MET A 1 14.93 -4.65 -13.16
CA MET A 1 14.56 -4.31 -11.77
C MET A 1 14.53 -5.61 -10.98
N LYS A 2 15.27 -5.71 -9.87
CA LYS A 2 15.17 -6.87 -8.98
C LYS A 2 14.16 -6.53 -7.88
N LEU A 3 12.99 -7.14 -7.92
CA LEU A 3 11.94 -6.95 -6.91
C LEU A 3 12.15 -7.96 -5.79
N GLU A 4 12.27 -7.45 -4.56
CA GLU A 4 12.42 -8.27 -3.36
C GLU A 4 11.04 -8.57 -2.74
N ILE A 5 10.14 -7.58 -2.74
CA ILE A 5 8.77 -7.69 -2.25
C ILE A 5 7.87 -6.89 -3.20
N LEU A 6 6.75 -7.49 -3.60
CA LEU A 6 5.75 -6.89 -4.49
C LEU A 6 4.36 -7.11 -3.90
N GLY A 7 3.61 -6.03 -3.70
CA GLY A 7 2.19 -6.12 -3.38
C GLY A 7 1.34 -6.14 -4.63
N LEU A 8 0.25 -6.89 -4.60
CA LEU A 8 -0.70 -7.06 -5.68
C LEU A 8 -2.09 -6.63 -5.22
N CYS A 9 -2.78 -5.90 -6.08
CA CYS A 9 -4.21 -5.60 -6.00
C CYS A 9 -4.89 -6.13 -7.26
N GLU A 10 -6.22 -6.31 -7.19
CA GLU A 10 -7.03 -6.80 -8.31
C GLU A 10 -6.48 -8.09 -8.93
N THR A 11 -6.07 -9.05 -8.11
CA THR A 11 -5.61 -10.34 -8.62
C THR A 11 -6.72 -11.06 -9.38
N ARG A 12 -7.97 -10.92 -8.91
CA ARG A 12 -9.18 -11.55 -9.49
C ARG A 12 -9.09 -13.08 -9.60
N TRP A 13 -8.16 -13.68 -8.85
CA TRP A 13 -7.93 -15.11 -8.87
C TRP A 13 -8.94 -15.84 -8.00
N PRO A 14 -9.40 -17.03 -8.43
CA PRO A 14 -10.17 -17.91 -7.58
C PRO A 14 -9.24 -18.60 -6.57
N ASN A 15 -9.76 -18.88 -5.38
CA ASN A 15 -9.05 -19.55 -4.29
C ASN A 15 -7.89 -18.73 -3.72
N SER A 16 -7.67 -18.91 -2.43
CA SER A 16 -6.54 -18.31 -1.71
C SER A 16 -5.37 -19.28 -1.72
N GLY A 17 -4.15 -18.76 -1.61
CA GLY A 17 -2.96 -19.59 -1.77
C GLY A 17 -1.72 -19.03 -1.09
N ASP A 18 -0.88 -19.95 -0.63
CA ASP A 18 0.48 -19.71 -0.17
C ASP A 18 1.36 -20.79 -0.83
N PHE A 19 2.12 -20.41 -1.84
CA PHE A 19 2.93 -21.35 -2.60
C PHE A 19 4.22 -20.72 -3.10
N TRP A 20 5.19 -21.59 -3.41
CA TRP A 20 6.44 -21.19 -4.03
C TRP A 20 6.38 -21.38 -5.55
N SER A 21 6.91 -20.41 -6.28
CA SER A 21 7.15 -20.47 -7.71
C SER A 21 8.57 -20.00 -8.00
N GLY A 22 9.47 -20.95 -8.27
CA GLY A 22 10.91 -20.68 -8.41
C GLY A 22 11.49 -20.03 -7.16
N ASN A 23 12.09 -18.84 -7.31
CA ASN A 23 12.69 -18.07 -6.21
C ASN A 23 11.69 -17.13 -5.51
N TYR A 24 10.38 -17.29 -5.71
CA TYR A 24 9.37 -16.40 -5.13
C TYR A 24 8.32 -17.18 -4.35
N ARG A 25 7.96 -16.68 -3.17
CA ARG A 25 6.78 -17.12 -2.40
C ARG A 25 5.65 -16.17 -2.70
N MET A 26 4.49 -16.70 -3.06
CA MET A 26 3.28 -15.95 -3.31
C MET A 26 2.25 -16.28 -2.23
N ILE A 27 1.76 -15.24 -1.55
CA ILE A 27 0.70 -15.33 -0.54
C ILE A 27 -0.43 -14.42 -1.01
N HIS A 28 -1.62 -14.95 -1.25
CA HIS A 28 -2.74 -14.17 -1.76
C HIS A 28 -4.08 -14.65 -1.21
N PHE A 29 -5.04 -13.73 -1.19
CA PHE A 29 -6.42 -14.02 -0.89
C PHE A 29 -7.29 -13.77 -2.12
N GLN A 30 -8.25 -14.67 -2.32
CA GLN A 30 -9.11 -14.67 -3.50
C GLN A 30 -9.94 -13.40 -3.64
N GLY A 31 -10.27 -13.08 -4.88
CA GLY A 31 -11.37 -12.18 -5.18
C GLY A 31 -12.73 -12.89 -5.08
N LYS A 32 -13.82 -12.12 -5.06
CA LYS A 32 -15.20 -12.65 -5.17
C LYS A 32 -15.76 -12.27 -6.55
N ASN A 33 -16.39 -13.21 -7.24
CA ASN A 33 -17.02 -13.00 -8.56
C ASN A 33 -16.09 -12.33 -9.60
N GLY A 34 -14.80 -12.68 -9.59
CA GLY A 34 -13.81 -12.10 -10.50
C GLY A 34 -13.47 -10.63 -10.21
N GLN A 35 -13.81 -10.12 -9.02
CA GLN A 35 -13.48 -8.78 -8.54
C GLN A 35 -12.57 -8.85 -7.31
N CYS A 36 -11.86 -7.77 -7.02
CA CYS A 36 -10.94 -7.64 -5.87
C CYS A 36 -9.81 -8.70 -5.88
N GLY A 37 -9.29 -9.00 -4.70
CA GLY A 37 -8.17 -9.91 -4.49
C GLY A 37 -6.88 -9.14 -4.24
N VAL A 38 -6.15 -9.57 -3.21
CA VAL A 38 -4.88 -8.98 -2.78
C VAL A 38 -3.85 -10.06 -2.55
N GLY A 39 -2.58 -9.71 -2.67
CA GLY A 39 -1.50 -10.63 -2.35
C GLY A 39 -0.16 -9.95 -2.27
N VAL A 40 0.83 -10.74 -1.85
CA VAL A 40 2.22 -10.33 -1.78
C VAL A 40 3.08 -11.42 -2.41
N VAL A 41 4.02 -11.00 -3.24
CA VAL A 41 5.06 -11.85 -3.84
C VAL A 41 6.38 -11.46 -3.20
N LEU A 42 7.05 -12.42 -2.58
CA LEU A 42 8.31 -12.23 -1.88
C LEU A 42 9.41 -13.05 -2.55
N HIS A 43 10.53 -12.42 -2.90
CA HIS A 43 11.73 -13.15 -3.27
C HIS A 43 12.19 -14.04 -2.11
N LYS A 44 12.84 -15.18 -2.41
CA LYS A 44 13.18 -16.22 -1.43
C LYS A 44 13.91 -15.72 -0.18
N THR A 45 14.70 -14.65 -0.31
CA THR A 45 15.39 -13.97 0.79
C THR A 45 14.42 -13.47 1.87
N TRP A 46 13.22 -13.05 1.46
CA TRP A 46 12.14 -12.59 2.33
C TRP A 46 11.05 -13.65 2.52
N GLY A 47 10.77 -14.46 1.50
CA GLY A 47 9.75 -15.50 1.56
C GLY A 47 10.00 -16.55 2.66
N VAL A 48 11.26 -16.87 2.95
CA VAL A 48 11.65 -17.75 4.07
C VAL A 48 11.56 -17.07 5.44
N LYS A 49 11.53 -15.73 5.48
CA LYS A 49 11.43 -14.93 6.70
C LYS A 49 9.99 -14.57 7.07
N VAL A 50 9.02 -15.00 6.28
CA VAL A 50 7.60 -14.84 6.64
C VAL A 50 7.30 -15.75 7.82
N THR A 51 7.03 -15.17 8.97
CA THR A 51 6.69 -15.88 10.20
C THR A 51 5.19 -16.05 10.37
N ASN A 52 4.41 -15.10 9.85
CA ASN A 52 2.95 -15.13 9.88
C ASN A 52 2.35 -14.25 8.78
N TYR A 53 1.08 -14.47 8.46
CA TYR A 53 0.27 -13.53 7.68
C TYR A 53 -1.18 -13.53 8.17
N ILE A 54 -1.82 -12.37 8.06
CA ILE A 54 -3.22 -12.17 8.43
C ILE A 54 -3.97 -11.71 7.20
N ILE A 55 -4.99 -12.47 6.85
CA ILE A 55 -5.95 -12.10 5.81
C ILE A 55 -7.15 -11.50 6.52
N TYR A 56 -7.42 -10.22 6.27
CA TYR A 56 -8.58 -9.54 6.84
C TYR A 56 -9.76 -9.58 5.85
N SER A 57 -9.50 -9.31 4.57
CA SER A 57 -10.51 -9.38 3.51
C SER A 57 -9.86 -9.51 2.12
N GLU A 58 -10.67 -9.58 1.06
CA GLU A 58 -10.24 -9.47 -0.34
C GLU A 58 -9.55 -8.15 -0.70
N ARG A 59 -9.44 -7.22 0.26
CA ARG A 59 -8.81 -5.90 0.11
C ARG A 59 -7.61 -5.68 1.03
N ILE A 60 -7.40 -6.52 2.05
CA ILE A 60 -6.35 -6.30 3.06
C ILE A 60 -5.67 -7.62 3.42
N ILE A 61 -4.35 -7.65 3.24
CA ILE A 61 -3.49 -8.72 3.75
C ILE A 61 -2.27 -8.11 4.46
N MET A 62 -1.95 -8.62 5.65
CA MET A 62 -0.76 -8.26 6.39
C MET A 62 0.24 -9.44 6.40
N ILE A 63 1.50 -9.16 6.10
CA ILE A 63 2.62 -10.12 6.18
C ILE A 63 3.55 -9.69 7.31
N GLN A 64 3.89 -10.61 8.21
CA GLN A 64 4.93 -10.44 9.21
C GLN A 64 6.24 -11.06 8.71
N LEU A 65 7.30 -10.26 8.72
CA LEU A 65 8.65 -10.67 8.33
C LEU A 65 9.58 -10.55 9.53
N GLU A 66 10.30 -11.64 9.81
CA GLU A 66 11.41 -11.63 10.74
C GLU A 66 12.52 -10.71 10.22
N ALA A 67 12.88 -9.71 11.03
CA ALA A 67 13.92 -8.75 10.69
C ALA A 67 14.66 -8.28 11.94
N GLU A 68 15.91 -7.86 11.75
CA GLU A 68 16.74 -7.30 12.82
C GLU A 68 16.89 -5.78 12.64
N PRO A 69 16.79 -4.98 13.72
CA PRO A 69 16.58 -5.39 15.12
C PRO A 69 15.11 -5.62 15.52
N ASN A 70 14.16 -5.31 14.63
CA ASN A 70 12.72 -5.48 14.88
C ASN A 70 12.03 -6.02 13.63
N ASP A 71 10.93 -6.74 13.85
CA ASP A 71 10.11 -7.30 12.78
C ASP A 71 9.56 -6.21 11.85
N LEU A 72 9.36 -6.60 10.60
CA LEU A 72 8.78 -5.77 9.56
C LEU A 72 7.40 -6.32 9.18
N PHE A 73 6.40 -5.45 9.23
CA PHE A 73 5.04 -5.73 8.82
C PHE A 73 4.73 -5.00 7.52
N ILE A 74 4.17 -5.71 6.56
CA ILE A 74 3.72 -5.16 5.28
C ILE A 74 2.23 -5.39 5.17
N ILE A 75 1.48 -4.31 5.08
CA ILE A 75 0.03 -4.34 4.88
C ILE A 75 -0.22 -3.93 3.43
N GLN A 76 -0.70 -4.87 2.62
CA GLN A 76 -1.14 -4.61 1.26
C GLN A 76 -2.63 -4.26 1.27
N VAL A 77 -2.97 -3.13 0.67
CA VAL A 77 -4.32 -2.55 0.66
C VAL A 77 -4.82 -2.35 -0.76
N TYR A 78 -6.09 -2.68 -0.98
CA TYR A 78 -6.86 -2.32 -2.17
C TYR A 78 -8.13 -1.56 -1.76
N MET A 79 -8.06 -0.23 -1.72
CA MET A 79 -9.21 0.60 -1.36
C MET A 79 -10.34 0.47 -2.39
N PRO A 80 -11.61 0.53 -1.97
CA PRO A 80 -12.75 0.49 -2.88
C PRO A 80 -12.69 1.61 -3.93
N THR A 81 -13.26 1.38 -5.11
CA THR A 81 -13.30 2.38 -6.20
C THR A 81 -14.36 3.45 -5.93
N SER A 82 -14.47 4.46 -6.79
CA SER A 82 -15.47 5.55 -6.66
C SER A 82 -16.94 5.09 -6.73
N ARG A 83 -17.21 3.83 -7.06
CA ARG A 83 -18.55 3.24 -7.09
C ARG A 83 -19.00 2.63 -5.76
N ALA A 84 -18.05 2.42 -4.85
CA ALA A 84 -18.34 1.91 -3.51
C ALA A 84 -19.07 2.97 -2.69
N ASP A 85 -19.96 2.50 -1.82
CA ASP A 85 -20.57 3.36 -0.81
C ASP A 85 -19.58 3.71 0.30
N ASP A 86 -19.96 4.66 1.14
CA ASP A 86 -19.12 5.11 2.24
C ASP A 86 -18.92 4.00 3.29
N GLU A 87 -19.90 3.10 3.47
CA GLU A 87 -19.80 1.98 4.43
C GLU A 87 -18.67 1.01 4.05
N GLU A 88 -18.53 0.63 2.78
CA GLU A 88 -17.44 -0.22 2.30
C GLU A 88 -16.07 0.47 2.49
N ILE A 89 -16.01 1.79 2.32
CA ILE A 89 -14.78 2.56 2.54
C ILE A 89 -14.41 2.58 4.03
N GLU A 90 -15.38 2.86 4.91
CA GLU A 90 -15.20 2.84 6.37
C GLU A 90 -14.72 1.48 6.86
N GLU A 91 -15.33 0.39 6.39
CA GLU A 91 -14.95 -0.98 6.78
C GLU A 91 -13.49 -1.28 6.44
N VAL A 92 -13.03 -0.86 5.27
CA VAL A 92 -11.62 -1.06 4.86
C VAL A 92 -10.68 -0.20 5.72
N TYR A 93 -11.02 1.06 6.03
CA TYR A 93 -10.21 1.88 6.93
C TYR A 93 -10.13 1.27 8.33
N ALA A 94 -11.26 0.85 8.91
CA ALA A 94 -11.29 0.18 10.20
C ALA A 94 -10.41 -1.09 10.19
N GLY A 95 -10.51 -1.89 9.13
CA GLY A 95 -9.67 -3.07 8.95
C GLY A 95 -8.18 -2.76 8.91
N ILE A 96 -7.77 -1.68 8.24
CA ILE A 96 -6.38 -1.21 8.19
C ILE A 96 -5.92 -0.74 9.57
N GLU A 97 -6.77 -0.08 10.36
CA GLU A 97 -6.42 0.44 11.69
C GLU A 97 -6.24 -0.65 12.74
N GLU A 98 -6.92 -1.78 12.61
CA GLU A 98 -6.74 -2.92 13.50
C GLU A 98 -5.39 -3.62 13.29
N GLN A 99 -4.86 -3.69 12.06
CA GLN A 99 -3.64 -4.48 11.79
C GLN A 99 -2.41 -3.99 12.59
N PRO A 100 -2.07 -2.68 12.62
CA PRO A 100 -0.92 -2.19 13.38
C PRO A 100 -1.02 -2.43 14.88
N LYS A 101 -2.22 -2.61 15.45
CA LYS A 101 -2.41 -2.90 16.88
C LYS A 101 -1.89 -4.29 17.27
N LEU A 102 -1.70 -5.18 16.28
CA LEU A 102 -1.13 -6.51 16.45
C LEU A 102 0.41 -6.50 16.47
N THR A 103 1.03 -5.34 16.23
CA THR A 103 2.49 -5.17 16.19
C THR A 103 3.02 -4.63 17.51
N LYS A 104 4.31 -4.85 17.81
CA LYS A 104 4.94 -4.21 18.97
C LYS A 104 5.24 -2.76 18.64
N GLY A 105 5.19 -1.91 19.66
CA GLY A 105 5.51 -0.48 19.52
C GLY A 105 6.86 -0.18 18.89
N LYS A 106 7.82 -1.11 18.80
CA LYS A 106 9.14 -0.94 18.16
C LYS A 106 9.22 -1.45 16.71
N ASP A 107 8.22 -2.21 16.27
CA ASP A 107 8.23 -2.86 14.96
C ASP A 107 7.98 -1.84 13.84
N ASN A 108 8.40 -2.18 12.62
CA ASN A 108 8.21 -1.33 11.45
C ASN A 108 6.96 -1.77 10.69
N VAL A 109 6.14 -0.80 10.29
CA VAL A 109 4.92 -1.04 9.53
C VAL A 109 4.97 -0.21 8.25
N ILE A 110 4.85 -0.91 7.12
CA ILE A 110 4.71 -0.33 5.78
C ILE A 110 3.31 -0.68 5.30
N ILE A 111 2.53 0.33 4.93
CA ILE A 111 1.23 0.13 4.28
C ILE A 111 1.39 0.53 2.83
N MET A 112 1.05 -0.36 1.90
CA MET A 112 1.22 -0.13 0.48
C MET A 112 0.05 -0.66 -0.33
N GLY A 113 -0.11 -0.14 -1.54
CA GLY A 113 -1.10 -0.62 -2.49
C GLY A 113 -1.87 0.52 -3.13
N ASP A 114 -3.04 0.18 -3.67
CA ASP A 114 -3.92 1.11 -4.37
C ASP A 114 -4.90 1.72 -3.37
N TRP A 115 -4.76 3.03 -3.14
CA TRP A 115 -5.60 3.78 -2.22
C TRP A 115 -6.82 4.41 -2.87
N ASN A 116 -6.94 4.38 -4.20
CA ASN A 116 -8.03 5.03 -4.93
C ASN A 116 -8.29 6.49 -4.47
N ALA A 117 -7.21 7.19 -4.11
CA ALA A 117 -7.20 8.54 -3.54
C ALA A 117 -6.15 9.41 -4.23
N VAL A 118 -6.35 10.72 -4.29
CA VAL A 118 -5.34 11.65 -4.85
C VAL A 118 -5.03 12.69 -3.79
N VAL A 119 -3.81 12.67 -3.24
CA VAL A 119 -3.38 13.63 -2.20
C VAL A 119 -2.93 14.98 -2.76
N GLY A 120 -2.65 15.03 -4.07
CA GLY A 120 -2.32 16.24 -4.81
C GLY A 120 -0.88 16.75 -4.65
N GLU A 121 -0.60 17.87 -5.32
CA GLU A 121 0.65 18.63 -5.18
C GLU A 121 0.60 19.62 -4.01
N GLY A 122 1.71 19.77 -3.28
CA GLY A 122 1.82 20.73 -2.18
C GLY A 122 2.29 20.07 -0.89
N ILE A 123 2.52 20.87 0.15
CA ILE A 123 2.82 20.37 1.49
C ILE A 123 1.51 20.40 2.28
N ASP A 124 1.18 19.30 2.94
CA ASP A 124 0.03 19.19 3.85
C ASP A 124 0.51 18.46 5.12
N GLY A 125 0.67 19.24 6.19
CA GLY A 125 1.25 18.76 7.44
C GLY A 125 2.66 18.16 7.28
N ARG A 126 2.91 17.08 8.03
CA ARG A 126 4.17 16.31 7.93
C ARG A 126 4.01 15.07 7.03
N GLU A 127 2.76 14.70 6.76
CA GLU A 127 2.29 13.50 6.06
C GLU A 127 2.59 13.60 4.57
N VAL A 128 2.36 14.79 3.98
CA VAL A 128 2.54 15.08 2.54
C VAL A 128 3.65 16.10 2.33
N ARG A 129 4.52 15.82 1.35
CA ARG A 129 5.58 16.73 0.91
C ARG A 129 5.37 17.19 -0.53
N LYS A 130 6.27 18.06 -0.98
CA LYS A 130 6.15 18.85 -2.21
C LYS A 130 5.86 18.08 -3.50
N TYR A 131 6.17 16.79 -3.58
CA TYR A 131 6.29 16.08 -4.86
C TYR A 131 5.14 15.11 -5.17
N GLY A 132 3.95 15.29 -4.59
CA GLY A 132 2.75 14.62 -5.08
C GLY A 132 2.39 14.97 -6.53
N LEU A 133 1.21 14.55 -6.98
CA LEU A 133 0.71 14.78 -8.34
C LEU A 133 -0.79 15.09 -8.34
N GLY A 134 -1.18 16.07 -9.16
CA GLY A 134 -2.59 16.37 -9.44
C GLY A 134 -3.25 17.25 -8.38
N GLN A 135 -4.57 17.37 -8.48
CA GLN A 135 -5.40 18.07 -7.51
C GLN A 135 -5.91 17.07 -6.47
N LYS A 136 -5.83 17.46 -5.20
CA LYS A 136 -6.33 16.67 -4.10
C LYS A 136 -7.84 16.44 -4.22
N ASN A 137 -8.29 15.21 -3.98
CA ASN A 137 -9.72 14.86 -3.93
C ASN A 137 -10.17 14.52 -2.50
N VAL A 138 -11.48 14.36 -2.27
CA VAL A 138 -12.07 14.06 -0.95
C VAL A 138 -11.43 12.82 -0.30
N ARG A 139 -11.16 11.77 -1.10
CA ARG A 139 -10.47 10.57 -0.61
C ARG A 139 -9.01 10.83 -0.26
N GLY A 140 -8.37 11.77 -0.95
CA GLY A 140 -7.04 12.28 -0.63
C GLY A 140 -7.01 13.00 0.70
N ASP A 141 -8.00 13.85 1.00
CA ASP A 141 -8.12 14.48 2.33
C ASP A 141 -8.24 13.42 3.43
N ARG A 142 -9.10 12.42 3.22
CA ARG A 142 -9.26 11.30 4.14
C ARG A 142 -7.98 10.49 4.35
N LEU A 143 -7.23 10.20 3.30
CA LEU A 143 -5.93 9.52 3.40
C LEU A 143 -4.90 10.35 4.19
N ILE A 144 -4.92 11.68 4.02
CA ILE A 144 -4.04 12.59 4.78
C ILE A 144 -4.43 12.61 6.26
N GLU A 145 -5.72 12.66 6.57
CA GLU A 145 -6.23 12.61 7.95
C GLU A 145 -5.86 11.29 8.64
N PHE A 146 -6.17 10.15 8.00
CA PHE A 146 -5.73 8.83 8.46
C PHE A 146 -4.22 8.79 8.71
N SER A 147 -3.43 9.33 7.78
CA SER A 147 -1.97 9.38 7.92
C SER A 147 -1.54 10.25 9.10
N ARG A 148 -2.24 11.34 9.37
CA ARG A 148 -1.94 12.29 10.44
C ARG A 148 -2.18 11.67 11.81
N GLU A 149 -3.34 11.07 11.99
CA GLU A 149 -3.76 10.39 13.23
C GLU A 149 -2.82 9.23 13.56
N ASN A 150 -2.48 8.44 12.55
CA ASN A 150 -1.64 7.25 12.73
C ASN A 150 -0.13 7.50 12.59
N SER A 151 0.28 8.77 12.44
CA SER A 151 1.68 9.20 12.29
C SER A 151 2.42 8.55 11.13
N TYR A 152 1.78 8.42 9.97
CA TYR A 152 2.36 7.96 8.72
C TYR A 152 2.83 9.12 7.83
N VAL A 153 3.73 8.81 6.91
CA VAL A 153 4.21 9.72 5.86
C VAL A 153 4.00 9.06 4.50
N ILE A 154 3.45 9.81 3.56
CA ILE A 154 3.16 9.34 2.20
C ILE A 154 4.42 9.49 1.35
N THR A 155 5.13 8.38 1.18
CA THR A 155 6.51 8.39 0.67
C THR A 155 6.63 8.88 -0.77
N ASN A 156 5.59 8.67 -1.60
CA ASN A 156 5.52 9.11 -2.99
C ASN A 156 5.67 10.64 -3.16
N THR A 157 5.41 11.38 -2.08
CA THR A 157 5.43 12.85 -2.09
C THR A 157 6.78 13.42 -1.63
N LEU A 158 7.68 12.57 -1.10
CA LEU A 158 8.94 12.97 -0.46
C LEU A 158 10.05 13.38 -1.45
N PHE A 159 10.11 12.73 -2.61
CA PHE A 159 11.27 12.82 -3.51
C PHE A 159 10.94 13.51 -4.83
N LYS A 160 11.87 14.35 -5.30
CA LYS A 160 11.71 15.06 -6.57
C LYS A 160 11.89 14.11 -7.74
N GLU A 161 10.79 13.81 -8.44
CA GLU A 161 10.80 13.13 -9.74
C GLU A 161 10.20 14.03 -10.83
N TYR A 162 10.46 13.73 -12.10
CA TYR A 162 9.75 14.39 -13.21
C TYR A 162 8.25 14.11 -13.11
N LYS A 163 7.38 15.11 -13.34
CA LYS A 163 5.90 14.92 -13.22
C LYS A 163 5.38 13.72 -14.04
N ARG A 164 5.93 13.49 -15.24
CA ARG A 164 5.63 12.33 -16.10
C ARG A 164 6.01 10.96 -15.52
N ARG A 165 6.69 10.91 -14.38
CA ARG A 165 7.13 9.70 -13.66
C ARG A 165 6.51 9.57 -12.27
N ARG A 166 5.43 10.31 -11.99
CA ARG A 166 4.76 10.29 -10.67
C ARG A 166 3.38 9.64 -10.67
N TYR A 167 2.73 9.55 -11.82
CA TYR A 167 1.42 8.93 -11.93
C TYR A 167 1.59 7.41 -11.87
N THR A 168 0.66 6.74 -11.20
CA THR A 168 0.64 5.28 -11.02
C THR A 168 -0.48 4.65 -11.83
N TRP A 169 -1.45 5.45 -12.28
CA TRP A 169 -2.59 5.00 -13.08
C TRP A 169 -2.90 5.96 -14.24
N LYS A 170 -3.29 5.38 -15.39
CA LYS A 170 -3.80 6.10 -16.56
C LYS A 170 -5.27 5.77 -16.75
N MET A 171 -6.08 6.79 -16.95
CA MET A 171 -7.47 6.60 -17.34
C MET A 171 -7.55 5.93 -18.72
N PRO A 172 -8.53 5.03 -18.96
CA PRO A 172 -8.76 4.48 -20.29
C PRO A 172 -8.85 5.58 -21.35
N GLY A 173 -8.07 5.44 -22.43
CA GLY A 173 -7.94 6.47 -23.47
C GLY A 173 -6.87 7.54 -23.21
N ASP A 174 -6.05 7.41 -22.16
CA ASP A 174 -4.99 8.38 -21.76
C ASP A 174 -5.48 9.82 -21.59
N THR A 175 -6.74 9.98 -21.18
CA THR A 175 -7.41 11.26 -20.94
C THR A 175 -7.06 11.87 -19.59
N GLY A 176 -6.46 11.08 -18.69
CA GLY A 176 -6.10 11.50 -17.35
C GLY A 176 -5.02 10.61 -16.73
N ARG A 177 -4.19 11.20 -15.88
CA ARG A 177 -3.09 10.50 -15.19
C ARG A 177 -3.12 10.85 -13.71
N TYR A 178 -3.13 9.82 -12.88
CA TYR A 178 -3.38 9.97 -11.45
C TYR A 178 -2.32 9.21 -10.65
N GLN A 179 -1.99 9.73 -9.47
CA GLN A 179 -1.20 9.02 -8.48
C GLN A 179 -2.19 8.52 -7.43
N ILE A 180 -2.44 7.23 -7.42
CA ILE A 180 -3.42 6.57 -6.52
C ILE A 180 -2.80 5.42 -5.72
N ASP A 181 -1.64 4.93 -6.15
CA ASP A 181 -0.88 3.92 -5.43
C ASP A 181 0.14 4.59 -4.51
N TYR A 182 0.07 4.29 -3.22
CA TYR A 182 0.92 4.92 -2.21
C TYR A 182 1.59 3.91 -1.32
N ILE A 183 2.79 4.28 -0.86
CA ILE A 183 3.51 3.60 0.21
C ILE A 183 3.58 4.55 1.40
N LEU A 184 3.01 4.12 2.52
CA LEU A 184 2.97 4.82 3.79
C LEU A 184 3.94 4.16 4.76
N VAL A 185 4.72 4.98 5.46
CA VAL A 185 5.67 4.50 6.48
C VAL A 185 5.50 5.32 7.75
N LYS A 186 5.70 4.72 8.93
CA LYS A 186 5.65 5.48 10.18
C LYS A 186 6.66 6.62 10.13
N ASN A 187 6.26 7.82 10.55
CA ASN A 187 7.08 9.03 10.50
C ASN A 187 8.45 8.86 11.18
N ARG A 188 8.53 8.07 12.26
CA ARG A 188 9.80 7.75 12.94
C ARG A 188 10.80 6.99 12.06
N PHE A 189 10.31 6.22 11.09
CA PHE A 189 11.13 5.42 10.17
C PHE A 189 11.30 6.08 8.79
N LYS A 190 10.79 7.30 8.57
CA LYS A 190 10.86 7.97 7.27
C LYS A 190 12.29 8.08 6.70
N ASN A 191 13.30 8.20 7.56
CA ASN A 191 14.70 8.33 7.16
C ASN A 191 15.30 7.01 6.62
N GLN A 192 14.60 5.88 6.81
CA GLN A 192 14.94 4.59 6.19
C GLN A 192 14.55 4.57 4.70
N VAL A 193 13.56 5.37 4.29
CA VAL A 193 13.18 5.50 2.88
C VAL A 193 14.23 6.33 2.15
N LYS A 194 14.92 5.71 1.18
CA LYS A 194 15.98 6.38 0.41
C LYS A 194 15.48 7.00 -0.89
N SER A 195 14.42 6.44 -1.45
CA SER A 195 13.74 6.95 -2.64
C SER A 195 12.35 6.32 -2.75
N CYS A 196 11.42 7.02 -3.39
CA CYS A 196 10.16 6.46 -3.85
C CYS A 196 10.02 6.81 -5.34
N LYS A 197 9.73 5.81 -6.17
CA LYS A 197 9.71 5.94 -7.63
C LYS A 197 8.50 5.23 -8.20
N THR A 198 7.95 5.79 -9.27
CA THR A 198 6.92 5.14 -10.06
C THR A 198 7.51 4.69 -11.40
N TYR A 199 6.97 3.59 -11.92
CA TYR A 199 7.34 3.02 -13.22
C TYR A 199 6.08 2.93 -14.09
N PRO A 200 5.65 4.05 -14.72
CA PRO A 200 4.39 4.15 -15.44
C PRO A 200 4.46 3.74 -16.93
#